data_AF-A6WGD5-F1
#
_entry.id   AF-A6WGD5-F1
#
_cell.length_a   1.000
_cell.length_b   1.000
_cell.length_c   1.000
_cell.angle_alpha   90.00
_cell.angle_beta   90.00
_cell.angle_gamma   90.00
#
_symmetry.space_group_name_H-M   'P 1'
#
loop_
_entity.id
_entity.type
_entity.pdbx_description
1 polymer ?
#
loop_
_entity_poly.entity_id
_entity_poly.type
_entity_poly.pdbx_seq_one_letter_code
_entity_poly.pdbx_strand_id
1 'polypeptide(L)'
;MAPIDALDLGARTAQLLATGRRVSTYKLAVLNALVQHCLEHPVTDDAPARVPIPDLADRVVEAYWPQVRAFGRVGLLRQNEQAGRGTTVVDTVRELRALAERRGLSTPAQLRAAEPATWQRTRRALAIVLAQQPLSALQRSGGREPGVAFLYDDTWLSKKVTVAALDAHAWSVELFPGVSTALRRVAPMLQPVVQQWWVEDVQRMNRDELDVPDLHGFLFGAERTAVARLAPGLRAHQDGRCFYCAAPLPAQVHVDHVLPWSRVAIDGVRNLVVADPRCNGDKLASLPALDHVRAALGRPEADLAAIAAPLRWPVETERVRATARSLYGAAPAGTPLWRRAGLYDFLAAGSPVP
;
A
#
# COMPACT_ATOMS: atom_id res chain seq x y z
N MET A 1 9.78 25.74 14.85
CA MET A 1 8.53 25.73 14.05
C MET A 1 7.45 25.07 14.90
N ALA A 2 6.21 25.56 14.87
CA ALA A 2 5.11 24.84 15.49
C ALA A 2 4.95 23.47 14.78
N PRO A 3 4.61 22.39 15.51
CA PRO A 3 4.38 21.09 14.91
C PRO A 3 3.24 21.19 13.88
N ILE A 4 3.38 20.49 12.75
CA ILE A 4 2.31 20.39 11.75
C ILE A 4 1.12 19.68 12.41
N ASP A 5 -0.06 20.32 12.36
CA ASP A 5 -1.29 19.63 12.73
C ASP A 5 -1.62 18.57 11.66
N ALA A 6 -1.67 17.32 12.11
CA ALA A 6 -1.97 16.19 11.26
C ALA A 6 -3.37 16.31 10.62
N LEU A 7 -4.37 16.77 11.38
CA LEU A 7 -5.73 16.95 10.88
C LEU A 7 -5.78 18.03 9.79
N ASP A 8 -5.10 19.15 9.99
CA ASP A 8 -5.00 20.20 8.98
C ASP A 8 -4.30 19.70 7.71
N LEU A 9 -3.20 18.95 7.86
CA LEU A 9 -2.52 18.33 6.72
C LEU A 9 -3.45 17.37 5.96
N GLY A 10 -4.19 16.53 6.69
CA GLY A 10 -5.17 15.60 6.13
C GLY A 10 -6.30 16.31 5.40
N ALA A 11 -6.89 17.34 6.01
CA ALA A 11 -7.95 18.14 5.43
C ALA A 11 -7.48 18.86 4.16
N ARG A 12 -6.29 19.45 4.19
CA ARG A 12 -5.68 20.12 3.02
C ARG A 12 -5.40 19.13 1.89
N THR A 13 -4.91 17.93 2.22
CA THR A 13 -4.68 16.85 1.25
C THR A 13 -6.00 16.37 0.62
N ALA A 14 -7.04 16.19 1.42
CA ALA A 14 -8.36 15.83 0.95
C ALA A 14 -8.94 16.92 0.03
N GLN A 15 -8.87 18.20 0.43
CA GLN A 15 -9.34 19.33 -0.38
C GLN A 15 -8.61 19.44 -1.72
N LEU A 16 -7.30 19.24 -1.72
CA LEU A 16 -6.46 19.21 -2.93
C LEU A 16 -6.93 18.14 -3.92
N LEU A 17 -7.24 16.94 -3.43
CA LEU A 17 -7.75 15.86 -4.25
C LEU A 17 -9.19 16.11 -4.72
N ALA A 18 -10.07 16.60 -3.86
CA ALA A 18 -11.47 16.87 -4.18
C ALA A 18 -11.64 17.97 -5.25
N THR A 19 -10.81 19.02 -5.21
CA THR A 19 -10.89 20.18 -6.12
C THR A 19 -9.95 20.07 -7.32
N GLY A 20 -8.94 19.21 -7.26
CA GLY A 20 -8.02 19.00 -8.37
C GLY A 20 -8.68 18.22 -9.51
N ARG A 21 -8.51 18.68 -10.75
CA ARG A 21 -8.93 17.91 -11.93
C ARG A 21 -8.17 16.57 -11.97
N ARG A 22 -8.90 15.45 -11.95
CA ARG A 22 -8.35 14.08 -12.07
C ARG A 22 -8.76 13.44 -13.40
N VAL A 23 -7.88 13.56 -14.39
CA VAL A 23 -8.03 12.89 -15.71
C VAL A 23 -7.43 11.47 -15.71
N SER A 24 -6.70 11.11 -14.66
CA SER A 24 -6.20 9.77 -14.39
C SER A 24 -6.16 9.52 -12.89
N THR A 25 -6.07 8.26 -12.48
CA THR A 25 -5.97 7.87 -11.06
C THR A 25 -4.57 8.08 -10.47
N TYR A 26 -3.64 8.70 -11.21
CA TYR A 26 -2.21 8.73 -10.85
C TYR A 26 -1.94 9.57 -9.61
N LYS A 27 -2.66 10.69 -9.45
CA LYS A 27 -2.55 11.52 -8.23
C LYS A 27 -2.92 10.72 -6.98
N LEU A 28 -3.96 9.88 -7.06
CA LEU A 28 -4.39 9.01 -5.97
C LEU A 28 -3.34 7.91 -5.72
N ALA A 29 -2.82 7.29 -6.78
CA ALA A 29 -1.77 6.27 -6.69
C ALA A 29 -0.49 6.78 -6.01
N VAL A 30 -0.01 7.96 -6.41
CA VAL A 30 1.22 8.53 -5.84
C VAL A 30 1.00 9.05 -4.43
N LEU A 31 -0.15 9.64 -4.11
CA LEU A 31 -0.45 10.00 -2.72
C LEU A 31 -0.50 8.76 -1.84
N ASN A 32 -1.20 7.69 -2.30
CA ASN A 32 -1.21 6.43 -1.58
C ASN A 32 0.23 5.88 -1.40
N ALA A 33 1.05 5.89 -2.45
CA ALA A 33 2.45 5.46 -2.36
C ALA A 33 3.26 6.30 -1.36
N LEU A 34 3.02 7.61 -1.29
CA LEU A 34 3.67 8.50 -0.33
C LEU A 34 3.29 8.17 1.11
N VAL A 35 1.99 7.94 1.36
CA VAL A 35 1.47 7.52 2.68
C VAL A 35 2.06 6.17 3.08
N GLN A 36 2.06 5.18 2.18
CA GLN A 36 2.65 3.87 2.45
C GLN A 36 4.15 3.99 2.74
N HIS A 37 4.88 4.79 1.97
CA HIS A 37 6.32 5.02 2.22
C HIS A 37 6.56 5.62 3.62
N CYS A 38 5.75 6.59 4.05
CA CYS A 38 5.88 7.18 5.39
C CYS A 38 5.58 6.14 6.49
N LEU A 39 4.59 5.26 6.31
CA LEU A 39 4.29 4.18 7.24
C LEU A 39 5.46 3.19 7.37
N GLU A 40 6.12 2.89 6.26
CA GLU A 40 7.25 1.94 6.18
C GLU A 40 8.59 2.54 6.65
N HIS A 41 8.75 3.86 6.56
CA HIS A 41 10.01 4.57 6.87
C HIS A 41 9.75 5.68 7.90
N PRO A 42 9.44 5.30 9.16
CA PRO A 42 9.18 6.26 10.22
C PRO A 42 10.42 7.13 10.52
N VAL A 43 10.26 8.45 10.50
CA VAL A 43 11.28 9.40 10.99
C VAL A 43 11.01 9.80 12.44
N THR A 44 12.06 10.20 13.16
CA THR A 44 12.00 10.74 14.53
C THR A 44 11.98 12.27 14.51
N ASP A 45 11.48 12.86 15.59
CA ASP A 45 11.57 14.30 15.89
C ASP A 45 11.10 15.26 14.79
N ASP A 46 10.10 14.81 14.01
CA ASP A 46 9.52 15.58 12.90
C ASP A 46 10.57 16.08 11.88
N ALA A 47 11.68 15.36 11.75
CA ALA A 47 12.71 15.66 10.77
C ALA A 47 12.15 15.65 9.33
N PRO A 48 12.73 16.45 8.40
CA PRO A 48 12.51 16.25 6.98
C PRO A 48 12.74 14.80 6.59
N ALA A 49 11.92 14.28 5.68
CA ALA A 49 12.02 12.90 5.24
C ALA A 49 12.34 12.83 3.75
N ARG A 50 13.48 12.23 3.42
CA ARG A 50 13.85 11.93 2.03
C ARG A 50 13.04 10.73 1.54
N VAL A 51 12.32 10.92 0.42
CA VAL A 51 11.51 9.89 -0.21
C VAL A 51 12.04 9.61 -1.61
N PRO A 52 12.72 8.47 -1.83
CA PRO A 52 13.16 8.08 -3.16
C PRO A 52 11.96 7.86 -4.09
N ILE A 53 11.92 8.59 -5.21
CA ILE A 53 10.90 8.46 -6.26
C ILE A 53 10.85 7.02 -6.81
N PRO A 54 11.97 6.31 -6.99
CA PRO A 54 11.95 4.89 -7.33
C PRO A 54 11.23 3.98 -6.31
N ASP A 55 11.21 4.32 -5.02
CA ASP A 55 10.43 3.57 -4.03
C ASP A 55 8.93 3.86 -4.17
N LEU A 56 8.56 5.11 -4.49
CA LEU A 56 7.18 5.43 -4.86
C LEU A 56 6.74 4.67 -6.10
N ALA A 57 7.62 4.47 -7.08
CA ALA A 57 7.33 3.67 -8.26
C ALA A 57 7.02 2.20 -7.91
N ASP A 58 7.77 1.58 -7.00
CA ASP A 58 7.47 0.22 -6.53
C ASP A 58 6.06 0.16 -5.90
N ARG A 59 5.69 1.15 -5.08
CA ARG A 59 4.37 1.21 -4.40
C ARG A 59 3.22 1.52 -5.35
N VAL A 60 3.48 2.31 -6.41
CA VAL A 60 2.53 2.51 -7.49
C VAL A 60 2.28 1.20 -8.25
N VAL A 61 3.32 0.41 -8.54
CA VAL A 61 3.17 -0.92 -9.15
C VAL A 61 2.32 -1.83 -8.25
N GLU A 62 2.62 -1.88 -6.95
CA GLU A 62 1.86 -2.67 -5.98
C GLU A 62 0.38 -2.25 -5.91
N ALA A 63 0.10 -0.94 -5.89
CA ALA A 63 -1.27 -0.41 -5.85
C ALA A 63 -2.08 -0.77 -7.10
N TYR A 64 -1.48 -0.68 -8.29
CA TYR A 64 -2.15 -1.05 -9.55
C TYR A 64 -2.18 -2.55 -9.82
N TRP A 65 -1.32 -3.35 -9.17
CA TRP A 65 -1.18 -4.78 -9.44
C TRP A 65 -2.52 -5.55 -9.44
N PRO A 66 -3.40 -5.46 -8.44
CA PRO A 66 -4.69 -6.15 -8.47
C PRO A 66 -5.66 -5.55 -9.49
N GLN A 67 -5.44 -4.31 -9.92
CA GLN A 67 -6.37 -3.54 -10.75
C GLN A 67 -6.18 -3.75 -12.26
N VAL A 68 -5.05 -4.36 -12.65
CA VAL A 68 -4.70 -4.61 -14.06
C VAL A 68 -5.16 -5.98 -14.58
N ARG A 69 -5.90 -6.75 -13.79
CA ARG A 69 -6.56 -7.99 -14.20
C ARG A 69 -7.90 -7.68 -14.90
N ALA A 70 -8.50 -8.68 -15.55
CA ALA A 70 -9.83 -8.53 -16.14
C ALA A 70 -10.90 -8.39 -15.04
N PHE A 71 -11.80 -7.42 -15.20
CA PHE A 71 -12.97 -7.20 -14.37
C PHE A 71 -14.20 -7.82 -15.02
N GLY A 72 -14.61 -9.01 -14.55
CA GLY A 72 -15.77 -9.73 -15.09
C GLY A 72 -15.74 -9.82 -16.62
N ARG A 73 -16.86 -9.47 -17.26
CA ARG A 73 -16.97 -9.39 -18.73
C ARG A 73 -16.53 -8.06 -19.32
N VAL A 74 -16.36 -7.03 -18.48
CA VAL A 74 -15.92 -5.68 -18.87
C VAL A 74 -14.47 -5.71 -19.36
N GLY A 75 -13.67 -6.64 -18.83
CA GLY A 75 -12.27 -6.75 -19.20
C GLY A 75 -11.40 -5.73 -18.47
N LEU A 76 -10.45 -5.11 -19.16
CA LEU A 76 -9.47 -4.22 -18.52
C LEU A 76 -10.05 -2.82 -18.29
N LEU A 77 -10.14 -2.39 -17.03
CA LEU A 77 -10.67 -1.07 -16.69
C LEU A 77 -9.72 0.06 -17.10
N ARG A 78 -10.29 1.12 -17.68
CA ARG A 78 -9.62 2.39 -17.95
C ARG A 78 -9.38 3.14 -16.64
N GLN A 79 -8.19 3.71 -16.51
CA GLN A 79 -7.75 4.47 -15.34
C GLN A 79 -7.11 5.82 -15.71
N ASN A 80 -7.24 6.17 -16.99
CA ASN A 80 -6.75 7.39 -17.59
C ASN A 80 -7.67 7.71 -18.78
N GLU A 81 -8.26 8.91 -18.80
CA GLU A 81 -9.12 9.40 -19.89
C GLU A 81 -8.37 9.52 -21.22
N GLN A 82 -7.05 9.67 -21.18
CA GLN A 82 -6.19 9.82 -22.35
C GLN A 82 -5.53 8.49 -22.77
N ALA A 83 -6.04 7.36 -22.29
CA ALA A 83 -5.57 6.03 -22.69
C ALA A 83 -5.55 5.91 -24.23
N GLY A 84 -4.40 5.52 -24.80
CA GLY A 84 -4.19 5.44 -26.25
C GLY A 84 -3.16 6.42 -26.83
N ARG A 85 -2.67 7.41 -26.06
CA ARG A 85 -1.59 8.33 -26.47
C ARG A 85 -0.21 7.92 -25.92
N GLY A 86 0.17 6.66 -26.12
CA GLY A 86 1.43 6.07 -25.65
C GLY A 86 1.28 5.18 -24.42
N THR A 87 2.38 4.56 -23.98
CA THR A 87 2.41 3.65 -22.83
C THR A 87 2.16 4.41 -21.54
N THR A 88 1.13 4.01 -20.81
CA THR A 88 0.75 4.63 -19.55
C THR A 88 1.32 3.84 -18.35
N VAL A 89 1.31 4.41 -17.13
CA VAL A 89 1.75 3.69 -15.91
C VAL A 89 1.01 2.37 -15.75
N VAL A 90 -0.30 2.36 -16.05
CA VAL A 90 -1.17 1.19 -15.93
C VAL A 90 -0.80 0.14 -16.98
N ASP A 91 -0.43 0.56 -18.20
CA ASP A 91 0.03 -0.37 -19.23
C ASP A 91 1.38 -0.99 -18.88
N THR A 92 2.30 -0.21 -18.32
CA THR A 92 3.56 -0.75 -17.79
C THR A 92 3.31 -1.79 -16.68
N VAL A 93 2.36 -1.55 -15.78
CA VAL A 93 2.00 -2.52 -14.73
C VAL A 93 1.34 -3.77 -15.34
N ARG A 94 0.51 -3.63 -16.38
CA ARG A 94 -0.04 -4.77 -17.15
C ARG A 94 1.06 -5.63 -17.76
N GLU A 95 2.06 -5.02 -18.39
CA GLU A 95 3.20 -5.73 -18.98
C GLU A 95 4.00 -6.51 -17.94
N LEU A 96 4.27 -5.89 -16.78
CA LEU A 96 4.91 -6.57 -15.65
C LEU A 96 4.06 -7.75 -15.16
N ARG A 97 2.75 -7.58 -15.01
CA ARG A 97 1.86 -8.66 -14.57
C ARG A 97 1.81 -9.81 -15.58
N ALA A 98 1.71 -9.50 -16.88
CA ALA A 98 1.76 -10.52 -17.93
C ALA A 98 3.10 -11.28 -17.92
N LEU A 99 4.22 -10.60 -17.63
CA LEU A 99 5.51 -11.26 -17.45
C LEU A 99 5.51 -12.17 -16.21
N ALA A 100 4.96 -11.71 -15.08
CA ALA A 100 4.84 -12.51 -13.86
C ALA A 100 4.02 -13.79 -14.10
N GLU A 101 2.88 -13.67 -14.79
CA GLU A 101 2.01 -14.79 -15.14
C GLU A 101 2.74 -15.83 -16.01
N ARG A 102 3.48 -15.38 -17.04
CA ARG A 102 4.33 -16.28 -17.86
C ARG A 102 5.42 -16.99 -17.05
N ARG A 103 5.81 -16.46 -15.89
CA ARG A 103 6.79 -17.05 -14.97
C ARG A 103 6.14 -17.80 -13.80
N GLY A 104 4.81 -17.92 -13.77
CA GLY A 104 4.08 -18.57 -12.66
C GLY A 104 4.14 -17.80 -11.34
N LEU A 105 4.38 -16.49 -11.40
CA LEU A 105 4.50 -15.59 -10.25
C LEU A 105 3.20 -14.80 -10.08
N SER A 106 2.84 -14.47 -8.84
CA SER A 106 1.55 -13.85 -8.51
C SER A 106 1.67 -12.44 -7.93
N THR A 107 2.85 -12.07 -7.42
CA THR A 107 3.09 -10.79 -6.73
C THR A 107 4.19 -9.96 -7.41
N PRO A 108 4.18 -8.63 -7.25
CA PRO A 108 5.27 -7.77 -7.71
C PRO A 108 6.62 -8.15 -7.09
N ALA A 109 6.62 -8.51 -5.80
CA ALA A 109 7.84 -8.87 -5.08
C ALA A 109 8.48 -10.17 -5.62
N GLN A 110 7.67 -11.17 -5.97
CA GLN A 110 8.15 -12.37 -6.67
C GLN A 110 8.80 -12.01 -8.01
N LEU A 111 8.15 -11.16 -8.79
CA LEU A 111 8.69 -10.72 -10.08
C LEU A 111 10.00 -9.96 -9.92
N ARG A 112 10.08 -9.04 -8.94
CA ARG A 112 11.31 -8.29 -8.62
C ARG A 112 12.49 -9.21 -8.32
N ALA A 113 12.25 -10.29 -7.56
CA ALA A 113 13.28 -11.27 -7.24
C ALA A 113 13.68 -12.14 -8.45
N ALA A 114 12.72 -12.52 -9.29
CA ALA A 114 12.96 -13.38 -10.44
C ALA A 114 13.56 -12.63 -11.66
N GLU A 115 13.22 -11.35 -11.83
CA GLU A 115 13.56 -10.53 -12.99
C GLU A 115 14.20 -9.18 -12.57
N PRO A 116 15.30 -9.18 -11.80
CA PRO A 116 15.84 -7.96 -11.18
C PRO A 116 16.23 -6.89 -12.20
N ALA A 117 16.84 -7.27 -13.33
CA ALA A 117 17.25 -6.31 -14.35
C ALA A 117 16.04 -5.62 -15.03
N THR A 118 14.99 -6.40 -15.34
CA THR A 118 13.74 -5.87 -15.91
C THR A 118 13.04 -4.97 -14.90
N TRP A 119 12.94 -5.41 -13.65
CA TRP A 119 12.36 -4.62 -12.57
C TRP A 119 13.08 -3.28 -12.39
N GLN A 120 14.41 -3.27 -12.31
CA GLN A 120 15.18 -2.04 -12.12
C GLN A 120 15.02 -1.05 -13.28
N ARG A 121 15.01 -1.53 -14.53
CA ARG A 121 14.75 -0.67 -15.70
C ARG A 121 13.35 -0.05 -15.64
N THR A 122 12.33 -0.87 -15.37
CA THR A 122 10.94 -0.40 -15.29
C THR A 122 10.73 0.56 -14.11
N ARG A 123 11.31 0.26 -12.94
CA ARG A 123 11.30 1.13 -11.75
C ARG A 123 11.91 2.50 -12.05
N ARG A 124 13.05 2.56 -12.75
CA ARG A 124 13.68 3.83 -13.17
C ARG A 124 12.81 4.60 -14.16
N ALA A 125 12.24 3.92 -15.15
CA ALA A 125 11.36 4.55 -16.14
C ALA A 125 10.09 5.12 -15.49
N LEU A 126 9.44 4.36 -14.62
CA LEU A 126 8.29 4.82 -13.85
C LEU A 126 8.65 6.00 -12.94
N ALA A 127 9.82 5.98 -12.28
CA ALA A 127 10.24 7.11 -11.46
C ALA A 127 10.36 8.43 -12.26
N ILE A 128 10.86 8.37 -13.50
CA ILE A 128 10.87 9.54 -14.40
C ILE A 128 9.44 9.99 -14.70
N VAL A 129 8.54 9.06 -15.03
CA VAL A 129 7.12 9.36 -15.28
C VAL A 129 6.52 10.04 -14.07
N LEU A 130 6.65 9.47 -12.87
CA LEU A 130 6.09 10.02 -11.63
C LEU A 130 6.62 11.43 -11.34
N ALA A 131 7.91 11.68 -11.52
CA ALA A 131 8.52 13.00 -11.36
C ALA A 131 7.94 14.03 -12.33
N GLN A 132 7.77 13.64 -13.59
CA GLN A 132 7.14 14.49 -14.61
C GLN A 132 5.67 14.75 -14.28
N GLN A 133 4.91 13.70 -14.00
CA GLN A 133 3.54 13.68 -13.51
C GLN A 133 3.25 12.33 -12.82
N PRO A 134 2.66 12.29 -11.62
CA PRO A 134 1.88 13.37 -11.03
C PRO A 134 2.62 14.18 -9.95
N LEU A 135 3.86 13.84 -9.54
CA LEU A 135 4.53 14.50 -8.41
C LEU A 135 4.64 16.01 -8.60
N SER A 136 5.01 16.48 -9.80
CA SER A 136 5.09 17.91 -10.10
C SER A 136 3.73 18.64 -10.06
N ALA A 137 2.60 17.94 -10.12
CA ALA A 137 1.27 18.55 -10.10
C ALA A 137 0.41 18.10 -8.92
N LEU A 138 0.95 17.26 -8.02
CA LEU A 138 0.19 16.67 -6.93
C LEU A 138 -0.36 17.78 -6.05
N GLN A 139 0.50 18.69 -5.62
CA GLN A 139 0.24 19.79 -4.67
C GLN A 139 -0.45 21.02 -5.29
N ARG A 140 -0.80 20.98 -6.58
CA ARG A 140 -1.43 22.09 -7.28
C ARG A 140 -2.95 21.90 -7.36
N SER A 141 -3.71 22.85 -6.82
CA SER A 141 -5.13 23.01 -7.12
C SER A 141 -5.26 23.43 -8.58
N GLY A 142 -6.34 23.05 -9.26
CA GLY A 142 -6.53 23.31 -10.70
C GLY A 142 -6.71 24.79 -11.10
N GLY A 143 -6.44 25.73 -10.19
CA GLY A 143 -6.57 27.18 -10.38
C GLY A 143 -5.35 27.83 -11.03
N ARG A 144 -5.49 29.13 -11.39
CA ARG A 144 -4.43 29.93 -12.05
C ARG A 144 -3.24 30.25 -11.14
N GLU A 145 -3.41 30.24 -9.82
CA GLU A 145 -2.32 30.44 -8.87
C GLU A 145 -1.88 29.10 -8.27
N PRO A 146 -0.57 28.78 -8.28
CA PRO A 146 -0.06 27.63 -7.57
C PRO A 146 -0.30 27.85 -6.07
N GLY A 147 -1.08 26.98 -5.44
CA GLY A 147 -1.08 26.89 -3.97
C GLY A 147 0.34 26.64 -3.47
N VAL A 148 0.67 27.14 -2.26
CA VAL A 148 1.97 26.91 -1.63
C VAL A 148 2.17 25.42 -1.38
N ALA A 149 3.28 24.83 -1.83
CA ALA A 149 3.63 23.44 -1.55
C ALA A 149 3.64 23.18 -0.03
N PHE A 150 3.18 21.99 0.39
CA PHE A 150 2.98 21.70 1.83
C PHE A 150 3.30 20.26 2.24
N LEU A 151 3.51 19.36 1.29
CA LEU A 151 4.00 18.00 1.51
C LEU A 151 5.51 17.96 1.32
N TYR A 152 6.02 18.45 0.19
CA TYR A 152 7.44 18.40 -0.18
C TYR A 152 7.84 19.56 -1.09
N ASP A 153 9.15 19.81 -1.19
CA ASP A 153 9.70 20.74 -2.17
C ASP A 153 9.52 20.18 -3.60
N ASP A 154 8.68 20.86 -4.38
CA ASP A 154 8.42 20.54 -5.78
C ASP A 154 8.93 21.61 -6.76
N THR A 155 9.76 22.55 -6.30
CA THR A 155 10.23 23.68 -7.13
C THR A 155 11.09 23.23 -8.33
N TRP A 156 11.80 22.11 -8.19
CA TRP A 156 12.62 21.50 -9.25
C TRP A 156 11.85 20.51 -10.13
N LEU A 157 10.62 20.13 -9.76
CA LEU A 157 9.80 19.19 -10.50
C LEU A 157 8.99 19.88 -11.60
N SER A 158 8.96 19.28 -12.79
CA SER A 158 8.13 19.76 -13.89
C SER A 158 7.80 18.65 -14.87
N LYS A 159 6.84 18.89 -15.77
CA LYS A 159 6.53 17.97 -16.89
C LYS A 159 7.72 17.68 -17.81
N LYS A 160 8.78 18.50 -17.75
CA LYS A 160 9.98 18.39 -18.56
C LYS A 160 11.23 18.10 -17.71
N VAL A 161 11.06 17.66 -16.45
CA VAL A 161 12.20 17.31 -15.59
C VAL A 161 13.08 16.28 -16.28
N THR A 162 14.40 16.50 -16.23
CA THR A 162 15.40 15.69 -16.93
C THR A 162 16.02 14.68 -15.98
N VAL A 163 16.68 13.66 -16.55
CA VAL A 163 17.49 12.70 -15.78
C VAL A 163 18.60 13.41 -14.99
N ALA A 164 19.25 14.41 -15.57
CA ALA A 164 20.27 15.20 -14.89
C ALA A 164 19.72 15.94 -13.65
N ALA A 165 18.51 16.49 -13.74
CA ALA A 165 17.85 17.08 -12.57
C ALA A 165 17.51 16.01 -11.51
N LEU A 166 17.03 14.84 -11.92
CA LEU A 166 16.80 13.73 -11.00
C LEU A 166 18.09 13.27 -10.30
N ASP A 167 19.20 13.16 -11.04
CA ASP A 167 20.51 12.81 -10.48
C ASP A 167 20.98 13.87 -9.46
N ALA A 168 20.83 15.16 -9.78
CA ALA A 168 21.19 16.27 -8.88
C ALA A 168 20.39 16.26 -7.56
N HIS A 169 19.15 15.76 -7.58
CA HIS A 169 18.31 15.59 -6.39
C HIS A 169 18.35 14.16 -5.80
N ALA A 170 19.30 13.32 -6.27
CA ALA A 170 19.44 11.92 -5.87
C ALA A 170 18.10 11.15 -5.93
N TRP A 171 17.34 11.38 -7.01
CA TRP A 171 16.07 10.71 -7.32
C TRP A 171 15.05 10.75 -6.19
N SER A 172 15.05 11.81 -5.38
CA SER A 172 14.20 11.89 -4.18
C SER A 172 13.46 13.22 -4.11
N VAL A 173 12.25 13.20 -3.56
CA VAL A 173 11.61 14.40 -3.01
C VAL A 173 11.91 14.48 -1.51
N GLU A 174 11.96 15.68 -0.96
CA GLU A 174 12.15 15.90 0.47
C GLU A 174 10.84 16.40 1.07
N LEU A 175 10.25 15.60 1.95
CA LEU A 175 9.08 16.01 2.72
C LEU A 175 9.49 17.09 3.72
N PHE A 176 8.65 18.11 3.86
CA PHE A 176 8.87 19.15 4.87
C PHE A 176 8.85 18.56 6.30
N PRO A 177 9.52 19.22 7.28
CA PRO A 177 9.49 18.79 8.67
C PRO A 177 8.07 18.49 9.16
N GLY A 178 7.88 17.36 9.85
CA GLY A 178 6.60 16.93 10.41
C GLY A 178 5.60 16.30 9.43
N VAL A 179 5.80 16.42 8.11
CA VAL A 179 4.86 15.87 7.12
C VAL A 179 4.77 14.35 7.20
N SER A 180 5.91 13.65 7.31
CA SER A 180 5.91 12.17 7.43
C SER A 180 5.15 11.71 8.68
N THR A 181 5.37 12.35 9.83
CA THR A 181 4.63 12.07 11.08
C THR A 181 3.14 12.34 10.93
N ALA A 182 2.78 13.49 10.37
CA ALA A 182 1.39 13.88 10.15
C ALA A 182 0.67 12.92 9.19
N LEU A 183 1.28 12.55 8.04
CA LEU A 183 0.73 11.59 7.10
C LEU A 183 0.49 10.22 7.73
N ARG A 184 1.41 9.72 8.57
CA ARG A 184 1.20 8.47 9.32
C ARG A 184 0.00 8.55 10.26
N ARG A 185 -0.17 9.68 10.96
CA ARG A 185 -1.30 9.93 11.87
C ARG A 185 -2.65 9.97 11.16
N VAL A 186 -2.73 10.62 10.00
CA VAL A 186 -4.00 10.67 9.24
C VAL A 186 -4.22 9.51 8.30
N ALA A 187 -3.24 8.63 8.07
CA ALA A 187 -3.35 7.51 7.13
C ALA A 187 -4.64 6.68 7.32
N PRO A 188 -5.07 6.30 8.55
CA PRO A 188 -6.31 5.53 8.72
C PRO A 188 -7.57 6.25 8.25
N MET A 189 -7.59 7.58 8.26
CA MET A 189 -8.71 8.40 7.79
C MET A 189 -8.58 8.73 6.29
N LEU A 190 -7.35 9.00 5.84
CA LEU A 190 -7.07 9.43 4.47
C LEU A 190 -7.18 8.27 3.46
N GLN A 191 -6.77 7.06 3.84
CA GLN A 191 -6.78 5.90 2.93
C GLN A 191 -8.18 5.55 2.41
N PRO A 192 -9.23 5.41 3.26
CA PRO A 192 -10.58 5.16 2.76
C PRO A 192 -11.09 6.24 1.80
N VAL A 193 -10.76 7.50 2.08
CA VAL A 193 -11.13 8.64 1.22
C VAL A 193 -10.44 8.54 -0.15
N VAL A 194 -9.15 8.23 -0.18
CA VAL A 194 -8.39 8.03 -1.41
C VAL A 194 -8.94 6.84 -2.21
N GLN A 195 -9.25 5.72 -1.55
CA GLN A 195 -9.83 4.54 -2.19
C GLN A 195 -11.21 4.85 -2.78
N GLN A 196 -12.07 5.55 -2.03
CA GLN A 196 -13.40 5.95 -2.49
C GLN A 196 -13.33 6.82 -3.75
N TRP A 197 -12.49 7.87 -3.76
CA TRP A 197 -12.33 8.71 -4.96
C TRP A 197 -11.72 7.96 -6.14
N TRP A 198 -10.90 6.95 -5.87
CA TRP A 198 -10.35 6.11 -6.93
C TRP A 198 -11.43 5.22 -7.53
N VAL A 199 -12.29 4.62 -6.72
CA VAL A 199 -13.48 3.88 -7.18
C VAL A 199 -14.34 4.80 -8.06
N GLU A 200 -14.65 6.01 -7.59
CA GLU A 200 -15.45 6.98 -8.34
C GLU A 200 -14.80 7.39 -9.67
N ASP A 201 -13.48 7.62 -9.68
CA ASP A 201 -12.74 7.95 -10.90
C ASP A 201 -12.77 6.80 -11.91
N VAL A 202 -12.56 5.56 -11.46
CA VAL A 202 -12.62 4.37 -12.32
C VAL A 202 -14.05 4.16 -12.83
N GLN A 203 -15.05 4.33 -11.96
CA GLN A 203 -16.45 4.21 -12.36
C GLN A 203 -16.80 5.24 -13.44
N ARG A 204 -16.39 6.50 -13.25
CA ARG A 204 -16.59 7.58 -14.21
C ARG A 204 -15.88 7.33 -15.55
N MET A 205 -14.66 6.79 -15.53
CA MET A 205 -13.87 6.49 -16.73
C MET A 205 -14.39 5.29 -17.54
N ASN A 206 -15.24 4.46 -16.94
CA ASN A 206 -15.78 3.24 -17.56
C ASN A 206 -17.33 3.20 -17.47
N ARG A 207 -17.98 4.37 -17.41
CA ARG A 207 -19.42 4.46 -17.09
C ARG A 207 -20.32 3.66 -18.05
N ASP A 208 -19.91 3.58 -19.31
CA ASP A 208 -20.70 2.93 -20.36
C ASP A 208 -20.62 1.40 -20.29
N GLU A 209 -19.66 0.88 -19.50
CA GLU A 209 -19.31 -0.53 -19.44
C GLU A 209 -19.51 -1.13 -18.03
N LEU A 210 -19.71 -0.29 -17.00
CA LEU A 210 -19.82 -0.69 -15.60
C LEU A 210 -21.24 -0.61 -15.04
N ASP A 211 -21.89 -1.77 -14.90
CA ASP A 211 -23.12 -1.96 -14.12
C ASP A 211 -22.96 -3.17 -13.18
N VAL A 212 -22.02 -3.10 -12.24
CA VAL A 212 -21.59 -4.30 -11.49
C VAL A 212 -21.39 -4.05 -9.98
N PRO A 213 -21.85 -4.96 -9.11
CA PRO A 213 -21.49 -4.97 -7.70
C PRO A 213 -19.98 -5.19 -7.46
N ASP A 214 -19.47 -4.54 -6.41
CA ASP A 214 -18.13 -4.72 -5.79
C ASP A 214 -16.87 -4.30 -6.60
N LEU A 215 -16.90 -3.11 -7.21
CA LEU A 215 -15.71 -2.48 -7.78
C LEU A 215 -14.61 -2.21 -6.71
N HIS A 216 -15.02 -1.89 -5.48
CA HIS A 216 -14.08 -1.63 -4.39
C HIS A 216 -13.24 -2.86 -4.06
N GLY A 217 -13.86 -4.03 -3.84
CA GLY A 217 -13.16 -5.29 -3.60
C GLY A 217 -12.26 -5.71 -4.77
N PHE A 218 -12.63 -5.36 -6.00
CA PHE A 218 -11.76 -5.59 -7.15
C PHE A 218 -10.49 -4.71 -7.13
N LEU A 219 -10.61 -3.42 -6.82
CA LEU A 219 -9.49 -2.47 -6.87
C LEU A 219 -8.58 -2.57 -5.63
N PHE A 220 -9.15 -2.84 -4.46
CA PHE A 220 -8.50 -2.75 -3.15
C PHE A 220 -8.72 -4.01 -2.29
N GLY A 221 -8.98 -5.15 -2.92
CA GLY A 221 -9.01 -6.45 -2.25
C GLY A 221 -7.74 -7.25 -2.53
N ALA A 222 -7.25 -7.94 -1.49
CA ALA A 222 -6.18 -8.91 -1.64
C ALA A 222 -6.59 -10.04 -2.59
N GLU A 223 -5.67 -10.48 -3.45
CA GLU A 223 -5.88 -11.64 -4.32
C GLU A 223 -5.75 -12.93 -3.49
N ARG A 224 -6.85 -13.30 -2.82
CA ARG A 224 -6.91 -14.41 -1.84
C ARG A 224 -6.41 -15.74 -2.41
N THR A 225 -6.58 -15.97 -3.72
CA THR A 225 -6.11 -17.16 -4.41
C THR A 225 -4.58 -17.30 -4.41
N ALA A 226 -3.85 -16.19 -4.50
CA ALA A 226 -2.39 -16.21 -4.53
C ALA A 226 -1.81 -16.57 -3.15
N VAL A 227 -2.28 -15.89 -2.09
CA VAL A 227 -1.80 -16.14 -0.71
C VAL A 227 -2.22 -17.50 -0.17
N ALA A 228 -3.35 -18.07 -0.64
CA ALA A 228 -3.81 -19.41 -0.23
C ALA A 228 -2.78 -20.53 -0.48
N ARG A 229 -1.85 -20.34 -1.44
CA ARG A 229 -0.76 -21.29 -1.72
C ARG A 229 0.19 -21.49 -0.53
N LEU A 230 0.26 -20.52 0.38
CA LEU A 230 1.08 -20.59 1.60
C LEU A 230 0.41 -21.37 2.74
N ALA A 231 -0.89 -21.67 2.63
CA ALA A 231 -1.66 -22.28 3.71
C ALA A 231 -1.06 -23.59 4.24
N PRO A 232 -0.56 -24.54 3.41
CA PRO A 232 0.02 -25.78 3.93
C PRO A 232 1.26 -25.54 4.81
N GLY A 233 2.19 -24.69 4.35
CA GLY A 233 3.41 -24.38 5.10
C GLY A 233 3.12 -23.59 6.39
N LEU A 234 2.22 -22.61 6.31
CA LEU A 234 1.78 -21.86 7.50
C LEU A 234 1.04 -22.76 8.50
N ARG A 235 0.19 -23.70 8.04
CA ARG A 235 -0.51 -24.65 8.90
C ARG A 235 0.44 -25.58 9.62
N ALA A 236 1.45 -26.09 8.92
CA ALA A 236 2.48 -26.93 9.53
C ALA A 236 3.28 -26.14 10.59
N HIS A 237 3.69 -24.92 10.26
CA HIS A 237 4.41 -24.04 11.20
C HIS A 237 3.59 -23.61 12.41
N GLN A 238 2.26 -23.66 12.31
CA GLN A 238 1.33 -23.35 13.40
C GLN A 238 0.78 -24.61 14.10
N ASP A 239 1.42 -25.78 13.93
CA ASP A 239 1.00 -27.04 14.54
C ASP A 239 -0.47 -27.42 14.29
N GLY A 240 -0.99 -27.05 13.12
CA GLY A 240 -2.38 -27.29 12.77
C GLY A 240 -3.39 -26.51 13.63
N ARG A 241 -2.97 -25.41 14.28
CA ARG A 241 -3.81 -24.55 15.13
C ARG A 241 -4.00 -23.16 14.53
N CYS A 242 -5.16 -22.57 14.81
CA CYS A 242 -5.47 -21.20 14.41
C CYS A 242 -4.52 -20.24 15.11
N PHE A 243 -3.93 -19.32 14.35
CA PHE A 243 -2.99 -18.34 14.89
C PHE A 243 -3.59 -17.50 16.02
N TYR A 244 -4.87 -17.14 15.93
CA TYR A 244 -5.51 -16.21 16.85
C TYR A 244 -6.09 -16.85 18.11
N CYS A 245 -6.77 -17.99 17.96
CA CYS A 245 -7.48 -18.63 19.08
C CYS A 245 -6.79 -19.91 19.60
N ALA A 246 -5.72 -20.36 18.95
CA ALA A 246 -5.00 -21.60 19.22
C ALA A 246 -5.85 -22.90 19.15
N ALA A 247 -7.12 -22.82 18.72
CA ALA A 247 -7.96 -23.98 18.51
C ALA A 247 -7.46 -24.81 17.31
N PRO A 248 -7.70 -26.14 17.28
CA PRO A 248 -7.42 -26.97 16.12
C PRO A 248 -8.07 -26.41 14.85
N LEU A 249 -7.31 -26.37 13.75
CA LEU A 249 -7.82 -25.89 12.47
C LEU A 249 -8.73 -26.92 11.82
N PRO A 250 -9.89 -26.50 11.29
CA PRO A 250 -10.71 -27.35 10.44
C PRO A 250 -10.00 -27.64 9.10
N ALA A 251 -10.62 -28.47 8.26
CA ALA A 251 -10.09 -28.78 6.93
C ALA A 251 -9.94 -27.51 6.06
N GLN A 252 -10.94 -26.62 6.11
CA GLN A 252 -10.94 -25.36 5.40
C GLN A 252 -10.41 -24.23 6.29
N VAL A 253 -9.32 -23.59 5.87
CA VAL A 253 -8.66 -22.49 6.59
C VAL A 253 -8.54 -21.27 5.71
N HIS A 254 -8.31 -20.11 6.32
CA HIS A 254 -8.00 -18.87 5.60
C HIS A 254 -6.56 -18.44 5.88
N VAL A 255 -5.88 -17.94 4.85
CA VAL A 255 -4.65 -17.17 5.05
C VAL A 255 -5.07 -15.74 5.32
N ASP A 256 -4.80 -15.24 6.52
CA ASP A 256 -5.14 -13.89 6.96
C ASP A 256 -3.89 -13.01 7.06
N HIS A 257 -4.08 -11.71 6.86
CA HIS A 257 -3.07 -10.69 7.08
C HIS A 257 -3.17 -10.16 8.50
N VAL A 258 -2.12 -10.33 9.30
CA VAL A 258 -2.07 -9.88 10.70
C VAL A 258 -2.31 -8.37 10.74
N LEU A 259 -1.47 -7.58 10.06
CA LEU A 259 -1.79 -6.19 9.74
C LEU A 259 -2.78 -6.15 8.58
N PRO A 260 -3.95 -5.47 8.72
CA PRO A 260 -4.98 -5.48 7.68
C PRO A 260 -4.47 -5.04 6.32
N TRP A 261 -4.68 -5.87 5.30
CA TRP A 261 -4.24 -5.58 3.93
C TRP A 261 -4.84 -4.27 3.40
N SER A 262 -6.08 -3.96 3.75
CA SER A 262 -6.76 -2.70 3.37
C SER A 262 -6.06 -1.43 3.86
N ARG A 263 -5.15 -1.55 4.84
CA ARG A 263 -4.35 -0.42 5.36
C ARG A 263 -2.95 -0.36 4.75
N VAL A 264 -2.29 -1.51 4.54
CA VAL A 264 -0.83 -1.54 4.28
C VAL A 264 -0.41 -2.43 3.12
N ALA A 265 -1.32 -3.20 2.50
CA ALA A 265 -1.09 -4.02 1.30
C ALA A 265 0.21 -4.87 1.32
N ILE A 266 0.64 -5.33 2.50
CA ILE A 266 1.86 -6.14 2.67
C ILE A 266 1.51 -7.62 2.57
N ASP A 267 1.97 -8.28 1.49
CA ASP A 267 1.73 -9.71 1.25
C ASP A 267 2.89 -10.61 1.71
N GLY A 268 3.97 -10.06 2.26
CA GLY A 268 5.09 -10.85 2.80
C GLY A 268 4.65 -11.84 3.86
N VAL A 269 5.25 -13.04 3.86
CA VAL A 269 4.82 -14.15 4.74
C VAL A 269 4.93 -13.80 6.23
N ARG A 270 5.75 -12.82 6.60
CA ARG A 270 5.79 -12.25 7.96
C ARG A 270 4.43 -11.72 8.41
N ASN A 271 3.64 -11.17 7.49
CA ASN A 271 2.30 -10.64 7.74
C ASN A 271 1.21 -11.70 7.59
N LEU A 272 1.53 -12.91 7.13
CA LEU A 272 0.54 -13.94 6.80
C LEU A 272 0.50 -15.04 7.85
N VAL A 273 -0.71 -15.48 8.19
CA VAL A 273 -0.99 -16.56 9.15
C VAL A 273 -2.15 -17.40 8.65
N VAL A 274 -2.32 -18.63 9.15
CA VAL A 274 -3.58 -19.37 8.95
C VAL A 274 -4.52 -19.21 10.13
N ALA A 275 -5.78 -18.91 9.83
CA ALA A 275 -6.85 -18.70 10.80
C ALA A 275 -8.08 -19.54 10.47
N ASP A 276 -8.85 -19.88 11.51
CA ASP A 276 -10.16 -20.49 11.34
C ASP A 276 -11.19 -19.47 10.78
N PRO A 277 -12.29 -19.93 10.16
CA PRO A 277 -13.30 -19.05 9.57
C PRO A 277 -13.95 -18.05 10.54
N ARG A 278 -14.11 -18.43 11.82
CA ARG A 278 -14.74 -17.56 12.83
C ARG A 278 -13.80 -16.41 13.19
N CYS A 279 -12.52 -16.70 13.46
CA CYS A 279 -11.54 -15.65 13.76
C CYS A 279 -11.31 -14.72 12.56
N ASN A 280 -11.12 -15.28 11.37
CA ASN A 280 -10.90 -14.50 10.16
C ASN A 280 -12.10 -13.61 9.81
N GLY A 281 -13.32 -14.14 9.93
CA GLY A 281 -14.56 -13.43 9.62
C GLY A 281 -14.90 -12.32 10.61
N ASP A 282 -14.49 -12.45 11.88
CA ASP A 282 -14.73 -11.45 12.92
C ASP A 282 -13.66 -10.33 12.94
N LYS A 283 -12.39 -10.68 12.68
CA LYS A 283 -11.29 -9.70 12.68
C LYS A 283 -11.46 -8.61 11.62
N LEU A 284 -11.85 -8.99 10.40
CA LEU A 284 -12.01 -8.07 9.26
C LEU A 284 -10.80 -7.12 9.11
N ALA A 285 -11.06 -5.81 8.98
CA ALA A 285 -10.05 -4.75 8.88
C ALA A 285 -9.63 -4.13 10.24
N SER A 286 -9.96 -4.80 11.35
CA SER A 286 -9.60 -4.34 12.70
C SER A 286 -8.10 -4.47 12.91
N LEU A 287 -7.51 -3.54 13.69
CA LEU A 287 -6.14 -3.74 14.18
C LEU A 287 -6.15 -4.93 15.16
N PRO A 288 -5.25 -5.90 15.04
CA PRO A 288 -5.16 -6.98 16.01
C PRO A 288 -4.58 -6.48 17.35
N ALA A 289 -4.81 -7.23 18.43
CA ALA A 289 -4.14 -7.04 19.70
C ALA A 289 -2.61 -7.09 19.52
N LEU A 290 -1.89 -6.30 20.33
CA LEU A 290 -0.42 -6.20 20.25
C LEU A 290 0.26 -7.56 20.39
N ASP A 291 -0.31 -8.48 21.18
CA ASP A 291 0.23 -9.84 21.35
C ASP A 291 0.22 -10.62 20.04
N HIS A 292 -0.79 -10.47 19.18
CA HIS A 292 -0.84 -11.10 17.86
C HIS A 292 0.23 -10.55 16.92
N VAL A 293 0.48 -9.24 16.99
CA VAL A 293 1.54 -8.60 16.20
C VAL A 293 2.92 -9.08 16.67
N ARG A 294 3.14 -9.10 17.99
CA ARG A 294 4.38 -9.61 18.59
C ARG A 294 4.59 -11.08 18.26
N ALA A 295 3.56 -11.90 18.34
CA ALA A 295 3.61 -13.31 17.93
C ALA A 295 3.99 -13.44 16.45
N ALA A 296 3.40 -12.63 15.56
CA ALA A 296 3.71 -12.67 14.14
C ALA A 296 5.17 -12.25 13.84
N LEU A 297 5.64 -11.20 14.52
CA LEU A 297 7.02 -10.70 14.44
C LEU A 297 8.05 -11.64 15.11
N GLY A 298 7.62 -12.39 16.12
CA GLY A 298 8.45 -13.32 16.89
C GLY A 298 8.70 -14.67 16.20
N ARG A 299 7.95 -15.01 15.15
CA ARG A 299 8.19 -16.24 14.37
C ARG A 299 9.63 -16.26 13.81
N PRO A 300 10.39 -17.37 13.90
CA PRO A 300 11.75 -17.42 13.35
C PRO A 300 11.78 -17.08 11.87
N GLU A 301 12.71 -16.21 11.45
CA GLU A 301 12.81 -15.80 10.05
C GLU A 301 13.20 -16.96 9.13
N ALA A 302 14.05 -17.88 9.61
CA ALA A 302 14.45 -19.07 8.87
C ALA A 302 13.25 -19.96 8.50
N ASP A 303 12.31 -20.15 9.43
CA ASP A 303 11.11 -20.97 9.19
C ASP A 303 10.20 -20.30 8.15
N LEU A 304 10.00 -18.99 8.28
CA LEU A 304 9.23 -18.22 7.31
C LEU A 304 9.88 -18.22 5.92
N ALA A 305 11.20 -18.10 5.85
CA ALA A 305 11.95 -18.21 4.60
C ALA A 305 11.81 -19.61 3.98
N ALA A 306 11.82 -20.68 4.79
CA ALA A 306 11.61 -22.05 4.31
C ALA A 306 10.19 -22.26 3.74
N ILE A 307 9.16 -21.69 4.38
CA ILE A 307 7.77 -21.70 3.85
C ILE A 307 7.68 -20.94 2.53
N ALA A 308 8.38 -19.81 2.43
CA ALA A 308 8.28 -18.90 1.30
C ALA A 308 9.10 -19.35 0.07
N ALA A 309 10.25 -19.99 0.28
CA ALA A 309 11.22 -20.32 -0.76
C ALA A 309 10.66 -21.15 -1.92
N PRO A 310 9.86 -22.23 -1.70
CA PRO A 310 9.29 -23.02 -2.80
C PRO A 310 8.39 -22.21 -3.73
N LEU A 311 7.80 -21.13 -3.22
CA LEU A 311 6.91 -20.25 -3.97
C LEU A 311 7.61 -18.95 -4.39
N ARG A 312 8.90 -18.77 -4.06
CA ARG A 312 9.65 -17.50 -4.21
C ARG A 312 8.94 -16.31 -3.55
N TRP A 313 8.17 -16.57 -2.49
CA TRP A 313 7.38 -15.56 -1.81
C TRP A 313 8.28 -14.64 -0.98
N PRO A 314 8.00 -13.34 -0.85
CA PRO A 314 8.81 -12.48 0.00
C PRO A 314 8.50 -12.69 1.49
N VAL A 315 9.49 -12.45 2.36
CA VAL A 315 9.29 -12.49 3.82
C VAL A 315 8.82 -11.14 4.37
N GLU A 316 9.50 -10.05 3.98
CA GLU A 316 9.20 -8.65 4.34
C GLU A 316 9.21 -8.33 5.85
N THR A 317 10.10 -8.95 6.64
CA THR A 317 10.16 -8.74 8.10
C THR A 317 10.23 -7.28 8.51
N GLU A 318 11.19 -6.52 7.99
CA GLU A 318 11.39 -5.13 8.38
C GLU A 318 10.27 -4.21 7.91
N ARG A 319 9.67 -4.48 6.74
CA ARG A 319 8.52 -3.74 6.24
C ARG A 319 7.31 -3.90 7.17
N VAL A 320 7.02 -5.13 7.60
CA VAL A 320 5.93 -5.41 8.56
C VAL A 320 6.22 -4.77 9.91
N ARG A 321 7.45 -4.89 10.41
CA ARG A 321 7.88 -4.29 11.68
C ARG A 321 7.72 -2.77 11.68
N ALA A 322 8.29 -2.08 10.70
CA ALA A 322 8.24 -0.62 10.62
C ALA A 322 6.80 -0.12 10.44
N THR A 323 6.02 -0.82 9.63
CA THR A 323 4.61 -0.48 9.39
C THR A 323 3.75 -0.71 10.63
N ALA A 324 3.92 -1.84 11.32
CA ALA A 324 3.29 -2.06 12.63
C ALA A 324 3.64 -0.91 13.56
N ARG A 325 4.92 -0.53 13.61
CA ARG A 325 5.36 0.55 14.48
C ARG A 325 4.66 1.87 14.22
N SER A 326 4.56 2.24 12.94
CA SER A 326 3.83 3.44 12.52
C SER A 326 2.33 3.35 12.82
N LEU A 327 1.66 2.23 12.54
CA LEU A 327 0.23 2.09 12.78
C LEU A 327 -0.14 2.21 14.27
N TYR A 328 0.59 1.53 15.15
CA TYR A 328 0.31 1.56 16.59
C TYR A 328 0.81 2.85 17.25
N GLY A 329 1.96 3.38 16.83
CA GLY A 329 2.48 4.64 17.37
C GLY A 329 1.66 5.87 16.97
N ALA A 330 0.94 5.79 15.85
CA ALA A 330 0.09 6.88 15.36
C ALA A 330 -1.38 6.74 15.79
N ALA A 331 -1.80 5.58 16.29
CA ALA A 331 -3.17 5.33 16.73
C ALA A 331 -3.46 6.01 18.08
N PRO A 332 -4.62 6.69 18.25
CA PRO A 332 -5.01 7.27 19.53
C PRO A 332 -5.16 6.22 20.64
N ALA A 333 -4.90 6.63 21.88
CA ALA A 333 -5.26 5.82 23.04
C ALA A 333 -6.76 5.53 23.05
N GLY A 334 -7.16 4.33 23.43
CA GLY A 334 -8.54 3.86 23.32
C GLY A 334 -8.91 3.30 21.95
N THR A 335 -7.98 3.24 20.98
CA THR A 335 -8.23 2.53 19.71
C THR A 335 -8.55 1.05 20.00
N PRO A 336 -9.68 0.52 19.51
CA PRO A 336 -10.03 -0.89 19.72
C PRO A 336 -9.06 -1.81 18.97
N LEU A 337 -8.55 -2.82 19.68
CA LEU A 337 -7.64 -3.83 19.16
C LEU A 337 -8.31 -5.20 19.25
N TRP A 338 -8.54 -5.82 18.11
CA TRP A 338 -9.21 -7.12 18.03
C TRP A 338 -8.35 -8.22 18.68
N ARG A 339 -8.88 -8.85 19.74
CA ARG A 339 -8.18 -9.91 20.49
C ARG A 339 -8.59 -11.30 20.02
N ARG A 340 -9.89 -11.53 19.87
CA ARG A 340 -10.49 -12.78 19.36
C ARG A 340 -11.95 -12.50 19.01
N ALA A 341 -12.64 -13.50 18.46
CA ALA A 341 -14.05 -13.38 18.11
C ALA A 341 -14.90 -12.76 19.24
N GLY A 342 -15.46 -11.57 18.99
CA GLY A 342 -16.29 -10.82 19.94
C GLY A 342 -15.57 -10.18 21.13
N LEU A 343 -14.23 -10.08 21.13
CA LEU A 343 -13.45 -9.46 22.21
C LEU A 343 -12.40 -8.50 21.65
N TYR A 344 -12.37 -7.29 22.22
CA TYR A 344 -11.39 -6.26 21.92
C TYR A 344 -10.64 -5.84 23.18
N ASP A 345 -9.32 -5.69 23.03
CA ASP A 345 -8.49 -4.90 23.92
C ASP A 345 -8.56 -3.42 23.47
N PHE A 346 -7.95 -2.51 24.25
CA PHE A 346 -7.85 -1.10 23.89
C PHE A 346 -6.40 -0.65 23.97
N LEU A 347 -5.95 0.12 22.98
CA LEU A 347 -4.60 0.66 22.95
C LEU A 347 -4.39 1.61 24.13
N ALA A 348 -3.49 1.29 25.05
CA ALA A 348 -3.16 2.15 26.18
C ALA A 348 -2.23 3.30 25.73
N ALA A 349 -2.33 4.45 26.40
CA ALA A 349 -1.41 5.56 26.19
C ALA A 349 0.04 5.12 26.48
N GLY A 350 0.97 5.43 25.56
CA GLY A 350 2.38 5.05 25.71
C GLY A 350 2.67 3.55 25.61
N SER A 351 1.73 2.75 25.05
CA SER A 351 1.98 1.33 24.81
C SER A 351 3.27 1.13 24.00
N PRO A 352 4.16 0.22 24.40
CA PRO A 352 5.37 -0.06 23.64
C PRO A 352 4.98 -0.57 22.26
N VAL A 353 5.51 0.14 21.27
CA VAL A 353 5.31 -0.15 19.87
C VAL A 353 5.94 -1.50 19.54
N PRO A 354 5.27 -2.39 18.78
CA PRO A 354 5.71 -3.78 18.57
C PRO A 354 7.04 -3.97 17.80
#